data_AF-A0A5E4K7V9-F1
#
_entry.id   AF-A0A5E4K7V9-F1
#
_cell.length_a   1.000
_cell.length_b   1.000
_cell.length_c   1.000
_cell.angle_alpha   90.00
_cell.angle_beta   90.00
_cell.angle_gamma   90.00
#
_symmetry.space_group_name_H-M   'P 1'
#
loop_
_entity.id
_entity.type
_entity.pdbx_description
1 polymer ?
#
loop_
_entity_poly.entity_id
_entity_poly.type
_entity_poly.pdbx_seq_one_letter_code
_entity_poly.pdbx_strand_id
1 'polypeptide(L)'
;MKTISIRLPEQYIHDIEEACKQEVLDKGTMLRKLIGDALREYWIKKAFQSYAEGKVSLWKAARMAGITYRGALEELKKRNIPFRYEKEDLDADIKWAMK
;
A
#
# COMPACT_ATOMS: atom_id res chain seq x y z
N MET A 1 -8.77 -0.82 23.52
CA MET A 1 -8.18 -1.81 22.57
C MET A 1 -9.06 -3.04 22.55
N LYS A 2 -9.08 -3.83 21.45
CA LYS A 2 -9.78 -5.12 21.39
C LYS A 2 -8.74 -6.24 21.29
N THR A 3 -8.98 -7.36 21.98
CA THR A 3 -8.09 -8.52 21.98
C THR A 3 -8.58 -9.54 20.96
N ILE A 4 -7.67 -10.04 20.13
CA ILE A 4 -7.92 -11.13 19.18
C ILE A 4 -6.95 -12.25 19.57
N SER A 5 -7.47 -13.47 19.75
CA SER A 5 -6.65 -14.65 20.02
C SER A 5 -6.56 -15.51 18.75
N ILE A 6 -5.34 -15.74 18.28
CA ILE A 6 -5.05 -16.57 17.10
C ILE A 6 -3.99 -17.60 17.45
N ARG A 7 -4.06 -18.79 16.84
CA ARG A 7 -2.99 -19.77 16.92
C ARG A 7 -2.01 -19.52 15.78
N LEU A 8 -0.73 -19.37 16.13
CA LEU A 8 0.35 -19.16 15.17
C LEU A 8 1.28 -20.39 15.17
N PRO A 9 1.87 -20.74 14.02
CA PRO A 9 2.97 -21.70 13.96
C PRO A 9 4.11 -21.29 14.88
N GLU A 10 4.78 -22.28 15.46
CA GLU A 10 5.89 -22.07 16.41
C GLU A 10 7.04 -21.27 15.77
N GLN A 11 7.31 -21.49 14.48
CA GLN A 11 8.29 -20.72 13.71
C GLN A 11 8.02 -19.21 13.75
N TYR A 12 6.77 -18.78 13.58
CA TYR A 12 6.44 -17.35 13.60
C TYR A 12 6.62 -16.75 14.99
N ILE A 13 6.35 -17.52 16.04
CA ILE A 13 6.59 -17.06 17.41
C ILE A 13 8.09 -16.85 17.63
N HIS A 14 8.92 -17.76 17.14
CA HIS A 14 10.37 -17.66 17.22
C HIS A 14 10.90 -16.42 16.50
N ASP A 15 10.46 -16.19 15.25
CA ASP A 15 10.89 -15.03 14.46
C ASP A 15 10.48 -13.70 15.12
N ILE A 16 9.27 -13.63 15.69
CA ILE A 16 8.80 -12.44 16.41
C ILE A 16 9.62 -12.20 17.68
N GLU A 17 9.97 -13.26 18.42
CA GLU A 17 10.81 -13.15 19.61
C GLU A 17 12.22 -12.66 19.29
N GLU A 18 12.79 -13.13 18.18
CA GLU A 18 14.10 -12.64 17.71
C GLU A 18 14.02 -11.16 17.32
N ALA A 19 12.99 -10.76 16.57
CA ALA A 19 12.75 -9.36 16.22
C ALA A 19 12.60 -8.48 17.48
N CYS A 20 11.89 -8.97 18.50
CA CYS A 20 11.72 -8.24 19.77
C CYS A 20 13.07 -8.00 20.47
N LYS A 21 13.99 -8.97 20.43
CA LYS A 21 15.34 -8.85 21.01
C LYS A 21 16.19 -7.84 20.24
N GLN A 22 16.13 -7.85 18.91
CA GLN A 22 16.90 -6.95 18.05
C GLN A 22 16.47 -5.48 18.21
N GLU A 23 15.16 -5.22 18.27
CA GLU A 23 14.64 -3.85 18.39
C GLU A 23 14.39 -3.38 19.84
N VAL A 24 14.61 -4.25 20.83
CA VAL A 24 14.35 -4.00 22.26
C VAL A 24 12.90 -3.53 22.48
N LEU A 25 11.95 -4.28 21.92
CA LEU A 25 10.51 -4.00 22.01
C LEU A 25 9.75 -5.13 22.70
N ASP A 26 8.64 -4.79 23.36
CA ASP A 26 7.73 -5.80 23.90
C ASP A 26 6.98 -6.52 22.77
N LYS A 27 6.58 -7.77 23.01
CA LYS A 27 5.87 -8.61 22.03
C LYS A 27 4.63 -7.91 21.46
N GLY A 28 3.86 -7.22 22.31
CA GLY A 28 2.63 -6.55 21.89
C GLY A 28 2.88 -5.34 20.99
N THR A 29 3.94 -4.57 21.25
CA THR A 29 4.37 -3.45 20.41
C THR A 29 4.95 -3.94 19.09
N MET A 30 5.79 -4.97 19.12
CA MET A 30 6.32 -5.59 17.90
C MET A 30 5.21 -6.12 17.01
N LEU A 31 4.28 -6.90 17.56
CA LEU A 31 3.13 -7.42 16.82
C LEU A 31 2.28 -6.30 16.21
N ARG A 32 2.00 -5.23 16.96
CA ARG A 32 1.24 -4.08 16.42
C ARG A 32 1.98 -3.38 15.28
N LYS A 33 3.30 -3.21 15.39
CA LYS A 33 4.13 -2.64 14.33
C LYS A 33 4.05 -3.50 13.07
N LEU A 34 4.38 -4.79 13.19
CA LEU A 34 4.36 -5.74 12.08
C LEU A 34 2.99 -5.84 11.40
N ILE A 35 1.91 -5.92 12.18
CA ILE A 35 0.54 -5.95 11.64
C ILE A 35 0.20 -4.63 10.95
N GLY A 36 0.56 -3.49 11.54
CA GLY A 36 0.32 -2.17 10.93
C GLY A 36 1.00 -2.03 9.57
N ASP A 37 2.27 -2.43 9.49
CA ASP A 37 3.05 -2.39 8.26
C ASP A 37 2.50 -3.37 7.22
N ALA A 38 2.17 -4.59 7.63
CA ALA A 38 1.58 -5.60 6.75
C ALA A 38 0.20 -5.18 6.21
N LEU A 39 -0.65 -4.58 7.03
CA LEU A 39 -1.94 -4.05 6.61
C LEU A 39 -1.77 -2.90 5.63
N ARG A 40 -0.83 -1.99 5.88
CA ARG A 40 -0.53 -0.89 4.96
C ARG A 40 -0.10 -1.43 3.59
N GLU A 41 0.83 -2.36 3.56
CA GLU A 41 1.29 -2.98 2.30
C GLU A 41 0.17 -3.75 1.59
N TYR A 42 -0.70 -4.44 2.34
CA TYR A 42 -1.86 -5.14 1.79
C TYR A 42 -2.81 -4.19 1.05
N TRP A 43 -3.15 -3.05 1.67
CA TRP A 43 -4.03 -2.06 1.06
C TRP A 43 -3.40 -1.39 -0.16
N ILE A 44 -2.10 -1.06 -0.11
CA ILE A 44 -1.36 -0.55 -1.26
C ILE A 44 -1.45 -1.56 -2.41
N LYS A 45 -1.08 -2.83 -2.17
CA LYS A 45 -1.16 -3.89 -3.19
C LYS A 45 -2.55 -3.98 -3.82
N LYS A 46 -3.62 -4.00 -3.02
CA LYS A 46 -5.01 -4.06 -3.53
C LYS A 46 -5.43 -2.83 -4.33
N ALA A 47 -5.02 -1.64 -3.91
CA ALA A 47 -5.33 -0.41 -4.63
C ALA A 47 -4.65 -0.37 -6.00
N PHE A 48 -3.36 -0.71 -6.06
CA PHE A 48 -2.59 -0.70 -7.30
C PHE A 48 -2.95 -1.84 -8.24
N GLN A 49 -3.35 -3.00 -7.72
CA GLN A 49 -3.95 -4.06 -8.53
C GLN A 49 -5.23 -3.57 -9.22
N SER A 50 -6.12 -2.89 -8.47
CA SER A 50 -7.36 -2.34 -9.04
C SER A 50 -7.08 -1.27 -10.10
N TYR A 51 -6.03 -0.45 -9.92
CA TYR A 51 -5.57 0.52 -10.92
C TYR A 51 -5.03 -0.16 -12.17
N ALA A 52 -4.18 -1.18 -12.00
CA ALA A 52 -3.61 -1.96 -13.11
C ALA A 52 -4.72 -2.64 -13.94
N GLU A 53 -5.77 -3.13 -13.29
CA GLU A 53 -6.97 -3.68 -13.94
C GLU A 53 -7.90 -2.62 -14.56
N GLY A 54 -7.68 -1.33 -14.28
CA GLY A 54 -8.44 -0.23 -14.87
C GLY A 54 -9.77 0.08 -14.21
N LYS A 55 -10.00 -0.49 -13.03
CA LYS A 55 -11.25 -0.33 -12.29
C LYS A 55 -11.31 1.01 -11.54
N VAL A 56 -10.16 1.62 -11.27
CA VAL A 56 -10.05 2.87 -10.50
C VAL A 56 -8.99 3.78 -11.10
N SER A 57 -9.17 5.10 -10.95
CA SER A 57 -8.15 6.09 -11.29
C SER A 57 -6.97 6.05 -10.31
N LEU A 58 -5.81 6.62 -10.70
CA LEU A 58 -4.65 6.70 -9.80
C LEU A 58 -4.97 7.46 -8.52
N TRP A 59 -5.76 8.52 -8.62
CA TRP A 59 -6.19 9.31 -7.46
C TRP A 59 -7.05 8.50 -6.50
N LYS A 60 -7.94 7.65 -7.03
CA LYS A 60 -8.76 6.74 -6.21
C LYS A 60 -7.89 5.66 -5.58
N ALA A 61 -6.92 5.11 -6.30
CA ALA A 61 -5.95 4.15 -5.76
C ALA A 61 -5.12 4.76 -4.62
N ALA A 62 -4.64 6.00 -4.78
CA ALA A 62 -3.91 6.73 -3.74
C ALA A 62 -4.73 6.86 -2.44
N ARG A 63 -6.01 7.26 -2.58
CA ARG A 63 -6.94 7.37 -1.44
C ARG A 63 -7.22 6.02 -0.77
N MET A 64 -7.37 4.94 -1.55
CA MET A 64 -7.57 3.58 -1.03
C MET A 64 -6.33 3.08 -0.27
N ALA A 65 -5.14 3.41 -0.75
CA ALA A 65 -3.87 3.07 -0.15
C ALA A 65 -3.48 3.98 1.04
N GLY A 66 -4.23 5.05 1.31
CA GLY A 66 -3.92 6.02 2.35
C GLY A 66 -2.63 6.81 2.09
N ILE A 67 -2.26 6.99 0.82
CA ILE A 67 -1.04 7.71 0.41
C ILE A 67 -1.41 8.97 -0.38
N THR A 68 -0.46 9.90 -0.49
CA THR A 68 -0.60 11.09 -1.32
C THR A 68 -0.56 10.71 -2.81
N TYR A 69 -1.07 11.59 -3.67
CA TYR A 69 -0.99 11.38 -5.12
C TYR A 69 0.45 11.23 -5.62
N ARG A 70 1.39 12.03 -5.08
CA ARG A 70 2.82 11.90 -5.37
C ARG A 70 3.37 10.54 -4.92
N GLY A 71 3.00 10.08 -3.72
CA GLY A 71 3.37 8.74 -3.26
C GLY A 71 2.81 7.65 -4.17
N ALA A 72 1.63 7.87 -4.75
CA ALA A 72 1.07 6.91 -5.70
C ALA A 72 1.84 6.85 -7.03
N LEU A 73 2.34 7.98 -7.53
CA LEU A 73 3.24 8.00 -8.69
C LEU A 73 4.55 7.26 -8.42
N GLU A 74 5.11 7.40 -7.21
CA GLU A 74 6.31 6.65 -6.81
C GLU A 74 6.04 5.15 -6.73
N GLU A 75 4.87 4.74 -6.22
CA GLU A 75 4.46 3.34 -6.18
C GLU A 75 4.26 2.75 -7.58
N LEU A 76 3.73 3.51 -8.56
CA LEU A 76 3.69 3.06 -9.96
C LEU A 76 5.08 2.75 -10.49
N LYS A 77 6.04 3.65 -10.25
CA LYS A 77 7.43 3.46 -10.68
C LYS A 77 8.07 2.24 -10.01
N LYS A 78 7.92 2.09 -8.69
CA LYS A 78 8.48 0.94 -7.95
C LYS A 78 7.90 -0.40 -8.39
N ARG A 79 6.60 -0.44 -8.70
CA ARG A 79 5.88 -1.66 -9.08
C ARG A 79 5.90 -1.91 -10.60
N ASN A 80 6.57 -1.04 -11.35
CA ASN A 80 6.64 -1.07 -12.82
C ASN A 80 5.26 -1.11 -13.49
N ILE A 81 4.30 -0.36 -12.92
CA ILE A 81 2.94 -0.25 -13.46
C ILE A 81 2.91 0.98 -14.37
N PRO A 82 2.52 0.84 -15.65
CA PRO A 82 2.45 1.98 -16.55
C PRO A 82 1.41 2.99 -16.08
N PHE A 83 1.78 4.27 -16.17
CA PHE A 83 0.81 5.34 -15.98
C PHE A 83 -0.16 5.33 -17.15
N ARG A 84 -1.44 5.09 -16.87
CA ARG A 84 -2.52 5.19 -17.86
C ARG A 84 -2.69 6.64 -18.26
N TYR A 85 -2.25 6.94 -19.47
CA TYR A 85 -2.51 8.18 -20.18
C TYR A 85 -3.01 7.78 -21.56
N GLU A 86 -4.30 8.00 -21.79
CA GLU A 86 -4.98 7.62 -23.02
C GLU A 86 -5.09 8.83 -23.96
N LYS A 87 -5.49 8.59 -25.21
CA LYS A 87 -5.56 9.65 -26.22
C LYS A 87 -6.59 10.72 -25.83
N GLU A 88 -7.65 10.29 -25.18
CA GLU A 88 -8.73 11.14 -24.67
C GLU A 88 -8.22 12.12 -23.60
N ASP A 89 -7.26 11.69 -22.77
CA ASP A 89 -6.59 12.56 -21.78
C ASP A 89 -5.78 13.65 -22.50
N LEU A 90 -5.04 13.27 -23.54
CA LEU A 90 -4.27 14.21 -24.36
C LEU A 90 -5.17 15.23 -25.08
N ASP A 91 -6.26 14.78 -25.69
CA ASP A 91 -7.20 15.65 -26.38
C ASP A 91 -7.85 16.66 -25.42
N ALA A 92 -8.11 16.26 -24.18
CA ALA A 92 -8.63 17.14 -23.13
C ALA A 92 -7.59 18.20 -22.71
N ASP A 93 -6.33 17.79 -22.53
CA ASP A 93 -5.22 18.68 -22.16
C ASP A 93 -4.97 19.73 -23.26
N ILE A 94 -4.97 19.33 -24.53
CA ILE A 94 -4.80 20.25 -25.67
C ILE A 94 -5.95 21.27 -25.70
N LYS A 95 -7.20 20.82 -25.55
CA LYS A 95 -8.36 21.73 -25.50
C LYS A 95 -8.27 22.72 -24.34
N TRP A 96 -7.81 22.28 -23.18
CA TRP A 96 -7.62 23.15 -22.02
C TRP A 96 -6.53 24.19 -22.28
N ALA A 97 -5.41 23.80 -22.88
CA ALA A 97 -4.29 24.70 -23.17
C ALA A 97 -4.57 25.72 -24.30
N MET A 98 -5.51 25.41 -25.20
CA MET A 98 -5.93 26.30 -26.29
C MET A 98 -7.01 27.31 -25.88
N LYS A 99 -7.44 27.32 -24.61
CA LYS A 99 -8.44 28.24 -24.07
C LYS A 99 -7.78 29.37 -23.28
#